data_AF-A0A433ST72-F1
#
_entry.id   AF-A0A433ST72-F1
#
_cell.length_a   1.000
_cell.length_b   1.000
_cell.length_c   1.000
_cell.angle_alpha   90.00
_cell.angle_beta   90.00
_cell.angle_gamma   90.00
#
_symmetry.space_group_name_H-M   'P 1'
#
loop_
_entity.id
_entity.type
_entity.pdbx_description
1 polymer ?
#
loop_
_entity_poly.entity_id
_entity_poly.type
_entity_poly.pdbx_seq_one_letter_code
_entity_poly.pdbx_strand_id
1 'polypeptide(L)' 'YVVHTLEELVADDYVIVYFHGSTPRHKMPGLGWLRRCYQSIDRRLKKNLKGLFLVHPTLWLRTIVTMTRPFI' A
#
# COMPACT_ATOMS: atom_id res chain seq x y z
N TYR A 1 9.33 -3.36 -10.95
CA TYR A 1 9.91 -2.09 -10.47
C TYR A 1 9.57 -1.86 -9.00
N VAL A 2 8.36 -1.44 -8.62
CA VAL A 2 7.99 -1.12 -7.21
C VAL A 2 8.28 -2.25 -6.22
N VAL A 3 7.98 -3.51 -6.57
CA VAL A 3 8.27 -4.66 -5.69
C VAL A 3 9.77 -4.84 -5.45
N HIS A 4 10.60 -4.63 -6.47
CA HIS A 4 12.05 -4.82 -6.37
C HIS A 4 12.72 -3.73 -5.53
N THR A 5 12.27 -2.48 -5.69
CA THR A 5 12.71 -1.37 -4.83
C THR A 5 12.28 -1.58 -3.37
N LEU A 6 11.09 -2.15 -3.16
CA LEU A 6 10.61 -2.49 -1.81
C LEU A 6 11.39 -3.67 -1.19
N GLU A 7 11.85 -4.63 -1.99
CA GLU A 7 12.70 -5.74 -1.54
C GLU A 7 14.08 -5.26 -1.06
N GLU A 8 14.68 -4.29 -1.76
CA GLU A 8 15.94 -3.65 -1.35
C GLU A 8 15.77 -2.85 -0.05
N LEU A 9 14.66 -2.11 0.08
CA LEU A 9 14.33 -1.33 1.28
C LEU A 9 13.85 -2.18 2.46
N VAL A 10 13.54 -3.46 2.24
CA VAL A 10 13.06 -4.37 3.30
C VAL A 10 14.15 -4.74 4.31
N ALA A 11 15.42 -4.45 4.03
CA ALA A 11 16.52 -4.76 4.96
C ALA A 11 16.43 -3.98 6.27
N ASP A 12 15.81 -2.78 6.24
CA ASP A 12 15.72 -1.86 7.38
C ASP A 12 14.27 -1.45 7.68
N ASP A 13 14.06 -0.83 8.84
CA ASP A 13 12.78 -0.24 9.21
C ASP A 13 12.45 0.94 8.28
N TYR A 14 11.32 0.89 7.59
CA TYR A 14 10.96 1.90 6.59
C TYR A 14 9.51 2.40 6.72
N VAL A 15 9.26 3.59 6.18
CA VAL A 15 7.97 4.26 6.16
C VAL A 15 7.57 4.53 4.71
N ILE A 16 6.35 4.18 4.33
CA ILE A 16 5.81 4.50 3.01
C ILE A 16 4.96 5.77 3.12
N VAL A 17 5.26 6.76 2.29
CA VAL A 17 4.40 7.94 2.09
C VAL A 17 3.80 7.89 0.70
N TYR A 18 2.49 7.65 0.61
CA TYR A 18 1.75 7.60 -0.65
C TYR A 18 1.08 8.95 -0.91
N PHE A 19 1.56 9.65 -1.94
CA PHE A 19 0.94 10.87 -2.44
C PHE A 19 -0.07 10.52 -3.52
N HIS A 20 -1.34 10.83 -3.26
CA HIS A 20 -2.41 10.56 -4.21
C HIS A 20 -2.73 11.82 -5.01
N GLY A 21 -2.13 11.94 -6.20
CA GLY A 21 -2.36 13.08 -7.11
C GLY A 21 -3.55 12.84 -8.04
N SER A 22 -4.73 13.35 -7.68
CA SER A 22 -5.93 13.48 -8.53
C SER A 22 -6.19 12.33 -9.51
N THR A 23 -6.00 11.08 -9.08
CA THR A 23 -6.20 9.92 -9.93
C THR A 23 -7.68 9.77 -10.23
N PRO A 24 -8.10 9.81 -11.51
CA PRO A 24 -9.51 9.65 -11.86
C PRO A 24 -9.98 8.25 -11.51
N ARG A 25 -11.25 8.14 -11.09
CA ARG A 25 -11.85 6.93 -10.50
C ARG A 25 -11.73 5.66 -11.36
N HIS A 26 -11.57 5.81 -12.67
CA HIS A 26 -11.37 4.70 -13.62
C HIS A 26 -9.96 4.07 -13.58
N LYS A 27 -8.96 4.79 -13.05
CA LYS A 27 -7.59 4.27 -12.86
C LYS A 27 -7.36 3.73 -11.45
N MET A 28 -8.40 3.74 -10.61
CA MET A 28 -8.29 3.19 -9.26
C MET A 28 -8.40 1.67 -9.30
N PRO A 29 -7.42 0.95 -8.75
CA PRO A 29 -7.37 -0.49 -8.88
C PRO A 29 -8.43 -1.19 -8.03
N GLY A 30 -9.37 -1.94 -8.60
CA GLY A 30 -10.42 -2.61 -7.83
C GLY A 30 -9.93 -3.51 -6.68
N LEU A 31 -10.83 -3.85 -5.75
CA LEU A 31 -10.53 -4.67 -4.55
C LEU A 31 -9.79 -5.98 -4.87
N GLY A 32 -10.11 -6.64 -5.99
CA GLY A 32 -9.42 -7.86 -6.42
C GLY A 32 -7.96 -7.62 -6.84
N TRP A 33 -7.66 -6.48 -7.46
CA TRP A 33 -6.28 -6.08 -7.77
C TRP A 33 -5.50 -5.79 -6.49
N LEU A 34 -6.12 -5.07 -5.53
CA LEU A 34 -5.51 -4.76 -4.24
C LEU A 34 -5.22 -6.02 -3.43
N ARG A 35 -6.15 -6.99 -3.39
CA ARG A 35 -5.92 -8.27 -2.73
C ARG A 35 -4.74 -9.02 -3.34
N ARG A 36 -4.65 -9.07 -4.67
CA ARG A 36 -3.51 -9.69 -5.35
C ARG A 36 -2.21 -8.95 -5.07
N CYS A 37 -2.18 -7.62 -5.18
CA CYS A 37 -1.01 -6.81 -4.82
C CYS A 37 -0.59 -7.06 -3.37
N TYR A 38 -1.53 -7.13 -2.43
CA TYR A 38 -1.26 -7.36 -1.02
C TYR A 38 -0.79 -8.79 -0.69
N GLN A 39 -1.19 -9.77 -1.52
CA GLN A 39 -0.69 -11.14 -1.47
C GLN A 39 0.69 -11.29 -2.14
N SER A 40 0.96 -10.51 -3.19
CA SER A 40 2.28 -10.43 -3.83
C SER A 40 3.31 -9.69 -2.97
N ILE A 41 2.87 -8.82 -2.06
CA ILE A 41 3.74 -8.22 -1.05
C ILE A 41 4.06 -9.28 0.00
N ASP A 42 5.34 -9.67 0.04
CA ASP A 42 5.86 -10.69 0.94
C ASP A 42 5.67 -10.30 2.42
N ARG A 43 5.59 -11.29 3.30
CA ARG A 43 5.34 -11.12 4.75
C ARG A 43 6.47 -10.32 5.42
N ARG A 44 7.67 -10.33 4.84
CA ARG A 44 8.84 -9.54 5.28
C ARG A 44 8.61 -8.04 5.15
N LEU A 45 7.97 -7.59 4.07
CA LEU A 45 7.62 -6.18 3.86
C LEU A 45 6.70 -5.65 4.94
N LYS A 46 5.74 -6.47 5.38
CA LYS A 46 4.79 -6.08 6.43
C LYS A 46 5.44 -5.94 7.80
N LYS A 47 6.53 -6.67 8.08
CA LYS A 47 7.22 -6.63 9.38
C LYS A 47 8.07 -5.38 9.59
N ASN A 48 8.70 -4.87 8.52
CA ASN A 48 9.63 -3.76 8.60
C ASN A 48 8.96 -2.40 8.26
N LEU A 49 7.70 -2.43 7.83
CA LEU A 49 6.90 -1.23 7.62
C LEU A 49 6.46 -0.62 8.97
N LYS A 50 7.10 0.47 9.39
CA LYS A 50 6.74 1.20 10.63
C LYS A 50 5.48 2.06 10.48
N GLY A 51 5.20 2.52 9.26
CA GLY A 51 4.07 3.41 9.01
C GLY A 51 3.76 3.56 7.53
N LEU A 52 2.47 3.72 7.23
CA LEU A 52 1.95 4.08 5.93
C LEU A 52 1.21 5.42 6.04
N PHE A 53 1.78 6.48 5.49
CA PHE A 53 1.17 7.81 5.46
C PHE A 53 0.53 8.07 4.10
N LEU A 54 -0.72 8.51 4.11
CA LEU A 54 -1.50 8.79 2.91
C LEU A 54 -1.71 10.29 2.81
N VAL A 55 -1.07 10.91 1.82
CA VAL A 55 -1.19 12.35 1.58
C VAL A 55 -2.23 12.56 0.48
N HIS A 56 -3.29 13.29 0.80
CA HIS A 56 -4.52 13.47 0.00
C HIS A 56 -5.32 12.18 -0.28
N PRO A 57 -5.74 11.44 0.75
CA PRO A 57 -6.45 10.20 0.53
C PRO A 57 -7.84 10.44 -0.09
N THR A 58 -8.15 9.76 -1.19
CA THR A 58 -9.53 9.69 -1.68
C THR A 58 -10.39 8.86 -0.75
N LEU A 59 -11.71 9.08 -0.77
CA LEU A 59 -12.68 8.36 0.07
C LEU A 59 -12.51 6.84 -0.05
N TRP A 60 -12.28 6.35 -1.27
CA TRP A 60 -12.06 4.94 -1.57
C TRP A 60 -10.77 4.40 -0.97
N LEU A 61 -9.68 5.17 -1.02
CA LEU A 61 -8.39 4.77 -0.43
C LEU A 61 -8.50 4.66 1.09
N ARG A 62 -9.24 5.58 1.73
CA ARG A 62 -9.56 5.52 3.17
C ARG A 62 -10.33 4.25 3.52
N THR A 63 -11.33 3.88 2.71
CA THR A 63 -12.12 2.65 2.92
C THR A 63 -11.25 1.41 2.82
N ILE A 64 -10.38 1.32 1.81
CA ILE A 64 -9.49 0.17 1.63
C ILE A 64 -8.52 0.02 2.79
N VAL A 65 -7.85 1.11 3.18
CA VAL A 65 -6.86 1.08 4.25
C VAL A 65 -7.51 0.68 5.58
N THR A 66 -8.72 1.16 5.84
CA THR A 66 -9.51 0.75 7.01
C THR A 66 -9.91 -0.73 6.94
N MET A 67 -10.27 -1.23 5.76
CA MET A 67 -10.66 -2.62 5.54
C MET A 67 -9.47 -3.60 5.60
N THR A 68 -8.27 -3.17 5.20
CA THR A 68 -7.06 -4.00 5.26
C THR A 68 -6.36 -3.94 6.62
N ARG A 69 -6.61 -2.92 7.44
CA ARG A 69 -6.07 -2.78 8.81
C ARG A 69 -6.30 -3.98 9.74
N PRO A 70 -7.47 -4.64 9.78
CA PRO A 70 -7.67 -5.83 10.61
C PRO A 70 -6.97 -7.10 10.08
N PHE A 71 -6.36 -7.05 8.89
CA PHE A 71 -5.58 -8.14 8.29
C PHE A 71 -4.06 -7.86 8.30
N ILE A 72 -3.63 -6.94 9.16
CA ILE A 72 -2.24 -6.62 9.48
C ILE A 72 -1.99 -7.09 10.91
#